data_AF-A0A370U3A4-F1
#
_entry.id   AF-A0A370U3A4-F1
#
_cell.length_a   1.000
_cell.length_b   1.000
_cell.length_c   1.000
_cell.angle_alpha   90.00
_cell.angle_beta   90.00
_cell.angle_gamma   90.00
#
_symmetry.space_group_name_H-M   'P 1'
#
loop_
_entity.id
_entity.type
_entity.pdbx_description
1 polymer ?
#
loop_
_entity_poly.entity_id
_entity_poly.type
_entity_poly.pdbx_seq_one_letter_code
_entity_poly.pdbx_strand_id
1 'polypeptide(L)'
;MAPQRWDPYRILTLTSSDSTSMLCVRWSNLFVTGCQFRISNENLHKARAVLDILETRPSEEALKRLTELTKLCLCEYHGSNQANNVEEYWASLVENATKGDRVVEALKALNRLLKATFEKELGEGKRLEGMWKVAEEGQECKEVEEVSFQLGAAQDTASVRKKAYNNARAARKKHLQEVQRLQFEVANARQISTQRQKAQMATSKKTEALKIQVDELQSQLGIQHQTSNSLRGELDKKREVEDDLLAQIGYMQTELSTERQNSKRVKDTLCEVEKLQVVLQQVIKGLQSDSAVPYARIKGLYREYIRLKGQEEALHTQLCYNQRVLSATQAELEESCKALNEQKVVATNREKALLAQELDTQTVLDSTKLELKNTATALKDQKSIMATTQEALLARISDGRSALETTQLELKHSHKAQEVQQCASTSRETDLLAQISGIQAALNNARLELDEVRRTNNEQNALQERGRWRFWKKGRD
;
A
#
# COMPACT_ATOMS: atom_id res chain seq x y z
N MET A 1 4.16 0.44 15.61
CA MET A 1 3.18 1.53 15.68
C MET A 1 2.31 1.25 16.90
N ALA A 2 2.11 2.22 17.78
CA ALA A 2 1.17 2.04 18.89
C ALA A 2 -0.25 1.84 18.31
N PRO A 3 -1.10 0.99 18.91
CA PRO A 3 -2.48 0.86 18.48
C PRO A 3 -3.14 2.24 18.52
N GLN A 4 -3.77 2.63 17.43
CA GLN A 4 -4.45 3.91 17.30
C GLN A 4 -5.64 3.87 18.27
N ARG A 5 -5.54 4.64 19.35
CA ARG A 5 -6.62 4.79 20.33
C ARG A 5 -7.82 5.42 19.63
N TRP A 6 -9.02 4.88 19.87
CA TRP A 6 -10.27 5.46 19.41
C TRP A 6 -10.33 6.94 19.82
N ASP A 7 -10.42 7.80 18.82
CA ASP A 7 -10.51 9.26 18.92
C ASP A 7 -11.41 9.71 17.76
N PRO A 8 -12.71 9.95 18.01
CA PRO A 8 -13.68 10.22 16.95
C PRO A 8 -13.38 11.52 16.21
N TYR A 9 -12.81 12.52 16.89
CA TYR A 9 -12.40 13.77 16.26
C TYR A 9 -11.34 13.52 15.19
N ARG A 10 -10.27 12.81 15.58
CA ARG A 10 -9.16 12.54 14.67
C ARG A 10 -9.49 11.52 13.59
N ILE A 11 -10.21 10.45 13.94
CA ILE A 11 -10.52 9.36 13.02
C ILE A 11 -11.47 9.83 11.94
N LEU A 12 -12.50 10.61 12.28
CA LEU A 12 -13.49 11.12 11.32
C LEU A 12 -13.01 12.39 10.59
N THR A 13 -11.75 12.78 10.78
CA THR A 13 -11.11 13.98 10.21
C THR A 13 -11.87 15.28 10.51
N LEU A 14 -12.49 15.34 11.70
CA LEU A 14 -13.18 16.51 12.21
C LEU A 14 -12.22 17.36 13.05
N THR A 15 -12.46 18.68 13.09
CA THR A 15 -11.64 19.62 13.88
C THR A 15 -11.57 19.21 15.35
N SER A 16 -10.44 19.43 16.02
CA SER A 16 -10.25 19.05 17.43
C SER A 16 -11.30 19.64 18.37
N SER A 17 -11.45 19.02 19.55
CA SER A 17 -12.33 19.46 20.66
C SER A 17 -12.24 20.96 20.95
N ASP A 18 -11.03 21.53 20.84
CA ASP A 18 -10.69 22.89 21.27
C ASP A 18 -10.88 23.93 20.15
N SER A 19 -11.28 23.51 18.96
CA SER A 19 -11.53 24.44 17.85
C SER A 19 -12.66 25.42 18.21
N THR A 20 -12.74 26.59 17.57
CA THR A 20 -13.90 27.50 17.69
C THR A 20 -14.82 27.45 16.46
N SER A 21 -14.42 26.67 15.45
CA SER A 21 -15.18 26.50 14.22
C SER A 21 -14.86 25.14 13.61
N MET A 22 -15.86 24.55 12.93
CA MET A 22 -15.69 23.34 12.12
C MET A 22 -16.10 23.65 10.68
N LEU A 23 -15.30 23.17 9.73
CA LEU A 23 -15.65 23.23 8.33
C LEU A 23 -16.69 22.14 8.03
N CYS A 24 -17.60 22.45 7.13
CA CYS A 24 -18.50 21.46 6.56
C CYS A 24 -17.68 20.34 5.92
N VAL A 25 -18.16 19.13 6.03
CA VAL A 25 -17.55 17.94 5.43
C VAL A 25 -17.98 17.88 3.96
N ARG A 26 -17.09 17.51 3.04
CA ARG A 26 -17.41 17.30 1.63
C ARG A 26 -16.79 16.01 1.14
N TRP A 27 -17.54 15.27 0.32
CA TRP A 27 -16.98 14.16 -0.43
C TRP A 27 -16.34 14.66 -1.73
N SER A 28 -15.07 14.33 -1.96
CA SER A 28 -14.34 14.67 -3.18
C SER A 28 -13.43 13.51 -3.58
N ASN A 29 -13.63 12.96 -4.79
CA ASN A 29 -12.76 11.94 -5.41
C ASN A 29 -12.24 10.87 -4.43
N LEU A 30 -13.17 10.18 -3.74
CA LEU A 30 -12.91 9.07 -2.80
C LEU A 30 -12.41 9.45 -1.39
N PHE A 31 -12.31 10.73 -1.06
CA PHE A 31 -11.91 11.18 0.27
C PHE A 31 -12.87 12.22 0.84
N VAL A 32 -12.95 12.24 2.16
CA VAL A 32 -13.60 13.32 2.90
C VAL A 32 -12.63 14.50 3.03
N THR A 33 -12.99 15.64 2.45
CA THR A 33 -12.26 16.91 2.55
C THR A 33 -13.11 17.97 3.24
N GLY A 34 -12.45 18.97 3.82
CA GLY A 34 -13.13 20.16 4.34
C GLY A 34 -13.70 20.99 3.19
N CYS A 35 -14.99 21.29 3.27
CA CYS A 35 -15.62 22.31 2.45
C CYS A 35 -15.18 23.71 2.91
N GLN A 36 -15.23 24.68 2.00
CA GLN A 36 -14.97 26.09 2.33
C GLN A 36 -16.03 26.70 3.27
N PHE A 37 -17.21 26.09 3.35
CA PHE A 37 -18.29 26.58 4.21
C PHE A 37 -18.09 26.12 5.66
N ARG A 38 -18.36 27.00 6.61
CA ARG A 38 -18.44 26.66 8.03
C ARG A 38 -19.83 26.14 8.35
N ILE A 39 -19.92 25.16 9.23
CA ILE A 39 -21.22 24.78 9.81
C ILE A 39 -21.70 25.86 10.78
N SER A 40 -23.01 25.95 11.01
CA SER A 40 -23.56 26.89 11.98
C SER A 40 -23.05 26.57 13.39
N ASN A 41 -22.92 27.59 14.25
CA ASN A 41 -22.51 27.38 15.65
C ASN A 41 -23.44 26.43 16.41
N GLU A 42 -24.74 26.44 16.09
CA GLU A 42 -25.69 25.50 16.68
C GLU A 42 -25.37 24.05 16.30
N ASN A 43 -25.13 23.78 15.01
CA ASN A 43 -24.75 22.46 14.54
C ASN A 43 -23.37 22.04 15.04
N LEU A 44 -22.44 22.99 15.21
CA LEU A 44 -21.14 22.74 15.83
C LEU A 44 -21.29 22.21 17.26
N HIS A 45 -22.08 22.88 18.10
CA HIS A 45 -22.31 22.44 19.48
C HIS A 45 -22.98 21.06 19.54
N LYS A 46 -23.96 20.80 18.68
CA LYS A 46 -24.61 19.48 18.58
C LYS A 46 -23.64 18.39 18.10
N ALA A 47 -22.84 18.68 17.07
CA ALA A 47 -21.85 17.73 16.55
C ALA A 47 -20.80 17.39 17.61
N ARG A 48 -20.35 18.38 18.40
CA ARG A 48 -19.45 18.14 19.54
C ARG A 48 -20.08 17.25 20.61
N ALA A 49 -21.31 17.54 21.00
CA ALA A 49 -22.01 16.70 21.98
C ALA A 49 -22.10 15.23 21.50
N VAL A 50 -22.34 15.00 20.20
CA VAL A 50 -22.29 13.64 19.63
C VAL A 50 -20.87 13.06 19.70
N LEU A 51 -19.84 13.81 19.29
CA LEU A 51 -18.44 13.34 19.30
C LEU A 51 -17.93 13.05 20.72
N ASP A 52 -18.27 13.87 21.71
CA ASP A 52 -17.93 13.67 23.12
C ASP A 52 -18.59 12.39 23.67
N ILE A 53 -19.86 12.14 23.29
CA ILE A 53 -20.52 10.88 23.60
C ILE A 53 -19.77 9.72 22.95
N LEU A 54 -19.34 9.85 21.69
CA LEU A 54 -18.60 8.80 20.99
C LEU A 54 -17.22 8.52 21.59
N GLU A 55 -16.54 9.53 22.13
CA GLU A 55 -15.21 9.37 22.74
C GLU A 55 -15.27 8.53 24.02
N THR A 56 -16.36 8.64 24.78
CA THR A 56 -16.57 7.87 26.02
C THR A 56 -17.08 6.45 25.78
N ARG A 57 -17.43 6.09 24.55
CA ARG A 57 -18.05 4.81 24.20
C ARG A 57 -17.17 3.94 23.30
N PRO A 58 -17.41 2.62 23.25
CA PRO A 58 -16.74 1.74 22.30
C PRO A 58 -17.00 2.19 20.86
N SER A 59 -16.00 2.03 19.99
CA SER A 59 -16.08 2.41 18.57
C SER A 59 -17.29 1.78 17.85
N GLU A 60 -17.71 0.56 18.22
CA GLU A 60 -18.89 -0.11 17.65
C GLU A 60 -20.20 0.68 17.79
N GLU A 61 -20.33 1.45 18.88
CA GLU A 61 -21.53 2.27 19.08
C GLU A 61 -21.58 3.51 18.19
N ALA A 62 -20.44 3.91 17.61
CA ALA A 62 -20.36 5.08 16.75
C ALA A 62 -21.18 4.93 15.46
N LEU A 63 -21.29 3.71 14.92
CA LEU A 63 -22.06 3.41 13.71
C LEU A 63 -23.51 3.90 13.82
N LYS A 64 -24.12 3.80 15.01
CA LYS A 64 -25.53 4.19 15.25
C LYS A 64 -25.75 5.70 15.20
N ARG A 65 -24.68 6.49 15.35
CA ARG A 65 -24.75 7.96 15.42
C ARG A 65 -24.11 8.64 14.22
N LEU A 66 -23.55 7.89 13.28
CA LEU A 66 -22.97 8.48 12.05
C LEU A 66 -24.02 9.24 11.26
N THR A 67 -25.23 8.71 11.10
CA THR A 67 -26.31 9.41 10.40
C THR A 67 -26.67 10.75 11.04
N GLU A 68 -26.68 10.82 12.38
CA GLU A 68 -26.92 12.06 13.14
C GLU A 68 -25.77 13.05 12.93
N LEU A 69 -24.53 12.57 13.06
CA LEU A 69 -23.33 13.38 12.91
C LEU A 69 -23.18 13.94 11.49
N THR A 70 -23.43 13.14 10.46
CA THR A 70 -23.33 13.57 9.05
C THR A 70 -24.31 14.69 8.74
N LYS A 71 -25.53 14.64 9.29
CA LYS A 71 -26.52 15.72 9.12
C LYS A 71 -26.07 17.04 9.74
N LEU A 72 -25.35 16.98 10.86
CA LEU A 72 -24.84 18.17 11.56
C LEU A 72 -23.59 18.75 10.88
N CYS A 73 -22.80 17.90 10.23
CA CYS A 73 -21.51 18.26 9.64
C CYS A 73 -21.57 18.67 8.17
N LEU A 74 -22.70 18.50 7.48
CA LEU A 74 -22.91 18.93 6.10
C LEU A 74 -23.60 20.30 6.02
N CYS A 75 -23.17 21.13 5.07
CA CYS A 75 -23.85 22.39 4.77
C CYS A 75 -25.03 22.15 3.81
N GLU A 76 -25.97 23.08 3.80
CA GLU A 76 -27.17 23.03 2.96
C GLU A 76 -26.85 22.83 1.46
N TYR A 77 -25.73 23.41 0.99
CA TYR A 77 -25.33 23.35 -0.42
C TYR A 77 -24.89 21.95 -0.89
N HIS A 78 -24.26 21.16 0.00
CA HIS A 78 -23.83 19.78 -0.31
C HIS A 78 -24.83 18.74 0.23
N GLY A 79 -25.98 19.22 0.75
CA GLY A 79 -26.94 18.48 1.54
C GLY A 79 -27.67 17.35 0.80
N SER A 80 -27.97 16.29 1.55
CA SER A 80 -28.60 15.01 1.18
C SER A 80 -27.80 14.12 0.24
N ASN A 81 -27.36 14.62 -0.91
CA ASN A 81 -26.79 13.78 -1.97
C ASN A 81 -25.40 13.22 -1.60
N GLN A 82 -24.65 13.89 -0.70
CA GLN A 82 -23.35 13.41 -0.23
C GLN A 82 -23.41 12.72 1.13
N ALA A 83 -24.55 12.74 1.83
CA ALA A 83 -24.66 12.21 3.18
C ALA A 83 -24.33 10.71 3.24
N ASN A 84 -24.89 9.93 2.32
CA ASN A 84 -24.65 8.49 2.27
C ASN A 84 -23.17 8.18 2.03
N ASN A 85 -22.49 8.92 1.14
CA ASN A 85 -21.07 8.67 0.83
C ASN A 85 -20.16 9.01 2.02
N VAL A 86 -20.43 10.11 2.72
CA VAL A 86 -19.68 10.49 3.93
C VAL A 86 -19.93 9.49 5.05
N GLU A 87 -21.17 9.04 5.21
CA GLU A 87 -21.56 8.04 6.20
C GLU A 87 -20.92 6.68 5.93
N GLU A 88 -20.94 6.18 4.69
CA GLU A 88 -20.25 4.94 4.30
C GLU A 88 -18.74 5.00 4.56
N TYR A 89 -18.11 6.13 4.22
CA TYR A 89 -16.69 6.33 4.47
C TYR A 89 -16.38 6.33 5.96
N TRP A 90 -17.12 7.10 6.76
CA TRP A 90 -16.97 7.12 8.21
C TRP A 90 -17.25 5.75 8.83
N ALA A 91 -18.24 5.00 8.34
CA ALA A 91 -18.51 3.64 8.78
C ALA A 91 -17.29 2.74 8.56
N SER A 92 -16.64 2.83 7.39
CA SER A 92 -15.42 2.06 7.12
C SER A 92 -14.26 2.40 8.08
N LEU A 93 -14.14 3.67 8.49
CA LEU A 93 -13.14 4.12 9.46
C LEU A 93 -13.44 3.61 10.88
N VAL A 94 -14.71 3.64 11.28
CA VAL A 94 -15.19 3.08 12.55
C VAL A 94 -14.94 1.58 12.61
N GLU A 95 -15.28 0.83 11.56
CA GLU A 95 -15.04 -0.62 11.50
C GLU A 95 -13.55 -0.97 11.65
N ASN A 96 -12.68 -0.18 11.04
CA ASN A 96 -11.24 -0.37 11.18
C ASN A 96 -10.76 -0.07 12.61
N ALA A 97 -11.30 0.97 13.26
CA ALA A 97 -11.03 1.25 14.66
C ALA A 97 -11.54 0.13 15.58
N THR A 98 -12.73 -0.40 15.33
CA THR A 98 -13.30 -1.55 16.05
C THR A 98 -12.42 -2.80 15.92
N LYS A 99 -11.91 -3.11 14.73
CA LYS A 99 -10.93 -4.20 14.55
C LYS A 99 -9.69 -3.96 15.41
N GLY A 100 -9.22 -2.72 15.47
CA GLY A 100 -8.13 -2.29 16.35
C GLY A 100 -8.43 -2.56 17.83
N ASP A 101 -9.59 -2.13 18.32
CA ASP A 101 -10.02 -2.33 19.71
C ASP A 101 -10.11 -3.82 20.07
N ARG A 102 -10.67 -4.65 19.19
CA ARG A 102 -10.74 -6.11 19.37
C ARG A 102 -9.36 -6.75 19.47
N VAL A 103 -8.40 -6.30 18.66
CA VAL A 103 -7.01 -6.77 18.73
C VAL A 103 -6.37 -6.34 20.05
N VAL A 104 -6.59 -5.11 20.51
CA VAL A 104 -6.06 -4.62 21.80
C VAL A 104 -6.65 -5.41 22.97
N GLU A 105 -7.96 -5.68 22.97
CA GLU A 105 -8.59 -6.49 24.02
C GLU A 105 -8.11 -7.94 23.99
N ALA A 106 -7.96 -8.55 22.80
CA ALA A 106 -7.36 -9.87 22.67
C ALA A 106 -5.91 -9.91 23.21
N LEU A 107 -5.11 -8.87 22.93
CA LEU A 107 -3.76 -8.74 23.47
C LEU A 107 -3.75 -8.55 24.99
N LYS A 108 -4.67 -7.76 25.56
CA LYS A 108 -4.83 -7.63 27.01
C LYS A 108 -5.22 -8.97 27.66
N ALA A 109 -6.16 -9.71 27.06
CA ALA A 109 -6.55 -11.03 27.51
C ALA A 109 -5.38 -12.02 27.48
N LEU A 110 -4.62 -12.05 26.38
CA LEU A 110 -3.40 -12.85 26.27
C LEU A 110 -2.37 -12.47 27.33
N ASN A 111 -2.18 -11.17 27.59
CA ASN A 111 -1.24 -10.67 28.59
C ASN A 111 -1.68 -11.06 30.02
N ARG A 112 -2.99 -11.02 30.33
CA ARG A 112 -3.52 -11.56 31.60
C ARG A 112 -3.26 -13.06 31.73
N LEU A 113 -3.45 -13.82 30.65
CA LEU A 113 -3.22 -15.26 30.62
C LEU A 113 -1.74 -15.60 30.82
N LEU A 114 -0.84 -14.88 30.13
CA LEU A 114 0.61 -14.97 30.30
C LEU A 114 1.05 -14.62 31.73
N LYS A 115 0.48 -13.58 32.34
CA LYS A 115 0.76 -13.24 33.75
C LYS A 115 0.32 -14.37 34.69
N ALA A 116 -0.86 -14.93 34.49
CA ALA A 116 -1.35 -16.04 35.29
C ALA A 116 -0.48 -17.31 35.13
N THR A 117 -0.02 -17.62 33.92
CA THR A 117 0.92 -18.74 33.71
C THR A 117 2.27 -18.48 34.36
N PHE A 118 2.80 -17.26 34.27
CA PHE A 118 4.04 -16.88 34.95
C PHE A 118 3.93 -17.01 36.47
N GLU A 119 2.84 -16.53 37.06
CA GLU A 119 2.58 -16.65 38.51
C GLU A 119 2.46 -18.12 38.94
N LYS A 120 1.81 -18.96 38.13
CA LYS A 120 1.71 -20.40 38.37
C LYS A 120 3.08 -21.08 38.32
N GLU A 121 3.88 -20.83 37.30
CA GLU A 121 5.25 -21.36 37.17
C GLU A 121 6.14 -20.89 38.32
N LEU A 122 6.00 -19.63 38.77
CA LEU A 122 6.73 -19.11 39.93
C LEU A 122 6.32 -19.80 41.24
N GLY A 123 5.03 -20.10 41.39
CA GLY A 123 4.48 -20.86 42.52
C GLY A 123 4.97 -22.31 42.53
N GLU A 124 4.98 -22.98 41.37
CA GLU A 124 5.53 -24.32 41.21
C GLU A 124 7.04 -24.36 41.47
N GLY A 125 7.78 -23.34 41.02
CA GLY A 125 9.20 -23.16 41.31
C GLY A 125 9.48 -23.05 42.81
N LYS A 126 8.71 -22.22 43.54
CA LYS A 126 8.81 -22.12 45.00
C LYS A 126 8.42 -23.42 45.72
N ARG A 127 7.43 -24.16 45.21
CA ARG A 127 7.04 -25.46 45.75
C ARG A 127 8.16 -26.49 45.61
N LEU A 128 8.79 -26.53 44.44
CA LEU A 128 9.94 -27.41 44.17
C LEU A 128 11.14 -27.00 45.04
N GLU A 129 11.42 -25.70 45.18
CA GLU A 129 12.48 -25.20 46.07
C GLU A 129 12.23 -25.55 47.55
N GLY A 130 10.97 -25.49 48.01
CA GLY A 130 10.57 -25.96 49.34
C GLY A 130 10.76 -27.47 49.54
N MET A 131 10.43 -28.28 48.54
CA MET A 131 10.68 -29.73 48.57
C MET A 131 12.18 -30.04 48.63
N TRP A 132 13.02 -29.27 47.93
CA TRP A 132 14.47 -29.40 47.98
C TRP A 132 15.03 -29.03 49.36
N LYS A 133 14.53 -27.96 50.00
CA LYS A 133 14.94 -27.61 51.37
C LYS A 133 14.53 -28.65 52.41
N VAL A 134 13.35 -29.25 52.29
CA VAL A 134 12.92 -30.36 53.16
C VAL A 134 13.77 -31.62 52.95
N ALA A 135 14.27 -31.85 51.73
CA ALA A 135 15.22 -32.92 51.46
C ALA A 135 16.65 -32.61 51.98
N GLU A 136 17.05 -31.34 52.04
CA GLU A 136 18.32 -30.90 52.65
C GLU A 136 18.27 -30.91 54.19
N GLU A 137 17.13 -30.58 54.80
CA GLU A 137 16.96 -30.51 56.26
C GLU A 137 16.54 -31.85 56.89
N GLY A 138 16.20 -32.87 56.09
CA GLY A 138 15.79 -34.20 56.53
C GLY A 138 16.91 -35.21 56.79
N GLN A 139 18.18 -34.79 56.73
CA GLN A 139 19.31 -35.71 56.89
C GLN A 139 20.39 -35.18 57.84
N GLU A 140 19.97 -34.74 59.03
CA GLU A 140 20.84 -34.62 60.18
C GLU A 140 20.29 -35.43 61.37
N CYS A 141 21.20 -36.24 61.93
CA CYS A 141 21.18 -36.98 63.21
C CYS A 141 20.82 -38.49 63.23
N LYS A 142 21.90 -39.30 63.37
CA LYS A 142 22.19 -40.45 64.27
C LYS A 142 22.88 -41.57 63.46
N GLU A 143 24.08 -42.09 63.75
CA GLU A 143 24.93 -42.21 64.94
C GLU A 143 26.42 -42.30 64.52
N VAL A 144 27.32 -41.92 65.43
CA VAL A 144 28.73 -41.53 65.17
C VAL A 144 29.77 -42.58 65.62
N GLU A 145 29.41 -43.82 65.95
CA GLU A 145 30.40 -44.82 66.46
C GLU A 145 30.84 -45.92 65.46
N GLU A 146 30.30 -45.95 64.24
CA GLU A 146 30.66 -46.94 63.20
C GLU A 146 31.51 -46.33 62.05
N VAL A 147 32.14 -45.19 62.32
CA VAL A 147 32.75 -44.30 61.30
C VAL A 147 34.19 -44.69 60.93
N SER A 148 34.86 -45.57 61.67
CA SER A 148 36.25 -45.96 61.39
C SER A 148 36.39 -47.08 60.35
N PHE A 149 35.38 -47.93 60.15
CA PHE A 149 35.37 -48.95 59.09
C PHE A 149 34.69 -48.45 57.80
N GLN A 150 33.75 -47.51 57.91
CA GLN A 150 33.08 -46.92 56.76
C GLN A 150 33.89 -45.82 56.05
N LEU A 151 35.03 -45.37 56.59
CA LEU A 151 35.84 -44.32 55.95
C LEU A 151 36.43 -44.74 54.59
N GLY A 152 36.69 -46.04 54.38
CA GLY A 152 37.11 -46.59 53.08
C GLY A 152 36.00 -46.62 52.03
N ALA A 153 34.77 -46.98 52.43
CA ALA A 153 33.60 -46.95 51.55
C ALA A 153 33.02 -45.53 51.36
N ALA A 154 33.24 -44.64 52.33
CA ALA A 154 32.90 -43.23 52.28
C ALA A 154 33.83 -42.42 51.37
N GLN A 155 35.11 -42.78 51.24
CA GLN A 155 36.01 -42.19 50.24
C GLN A 155 35.59 -42.53 48.80
N ASP A 156 35.11 -43.75 48.57
CA ASP A 156 34.59 -44.16 47.25
C ASP A 156 33.22 -43.52 46.94
N THR A 157 32.31 -43.41 47.91
CA THR A 157 31.02 -42.73 47.71
C THR A 157 31.13 -41.21 47.66
N ALA A 158 32.08 -40.58 48.39
CA ALA A 158 32.40 -39.17 48.25
C ALA A 158 33.08 -38.86 46.92
N SER A 159 33.95 -39.76 46.41
CA SER A 159 34.50 -39.69 45.05
C SER A 159 33.42 -39.78 43.98
N VAL A 160 32.45 -40.69 44.13
CA VAL A 160 31.29 -40.83 43.23
C VAL A 160 30.35 -39.62 43.32
N ARG A 161 30.03 -39.11 44.52
CA ARG A 161 29.23 -37.88 44.69
C ARG A 161 29.94 -36.65 44.13
N LYS A 162 31.26 -36.53 44.30
CA LYS A 162 32.05 -35.43 43.74
C LYS A 162 32.12 -35.52 42.21
N LYS A 163 32.22 -36.73 41.64
CA LYS A 163 32.09 -36.96 40.19
C LYS A 163 30.68 -36.66 39.68
N ALA A 164 29.62 -37.08 40.39
CA ALA A 164 28.23 -36.79 40.03
C ALA A 164 27.93 -35.28 40.09
N TYR A 165 28.41 -34.59 41.14
CA TYR A 165 28.31 -33.14 41.27
C TYR A 165 29.08 -32.40 40.17
N ASN A 166 30.31 -32.83 39.86
CA ASN A 166 31.09 -32.24 38.76
C ASN A 166 30.45 -32.50 37.39
N ASN A 167 29.87 -33.67 37.16
CA ASN A 167 29.12 -33.99 35.95
C ASN A 167 27.82 -33.18 35.84
N ALA A 168 27.07 -33.02 36.93
CA ALA A 168 25.89 -32.17 36.99
C ALA A 168 26.24 -30.70 36.76
N ARG A 169 27.36 -30.22 37.35
CA ARG A 169 27.87 -28.87 37.12
C ARG A 169 28.31 -28.66 35.67
N ALA A 170 28.97 -29.64 35.06
CA ALA A 170 29.36 -29.60 33.65
C ALA A 170 28.13 -29.62 32.72
N ALA A 171 27.13 -30.47 32.99
CA ALA A 171 25.87 -30.51 32.27
C ALA A 171 25.11 -29.18 32.39
N ARG A 172 25.05 -28.59 33.59
CA ARG A 172 24.43 -27.28 33.81
C ARG A 172 25.15 -26.17 33.05
N LYS A 173 26.49 -26.22 32.99
CA LYS A 173 27.30 -25.26 32.20
C LYS A 173 27.03 -25.41 30.70
N LYS A 174 26.90 -26.65 30.21
CA LYS A 174 26.56 -26.95 28.80
C LYS A 174 25.14 -26.48 28.46
N HIS A 175 24.17 -26.72 29.34
CA HIS A 175 22.80 -26.19 29.19
C HIS A 175 22.77 -24.66 29.20
N LEU A 176 23.55 -24.01 30.07
CA LEU A 176 23.62 -22.55 30.11
C LEU A 176 24.14 -21.98 28.78
N GLN A 177 25.17 -22.62 28.20
CA GLN A 177 25.71 -22.27 26.88
C GLN A 177 24.68 -22.48 25.76
N GLU A 178 23.93 -23.59 25.80
CA GLU A 178 22.85 -23.87 24.84
C GLU A 178 21.73 -22.82 24.93
N VAL A 179 21.31 -22.45 26.14
CA VAL A 179 20.31 -21.40 26.36
C VAL A 179 20.80 -20.05 25.84
N GLN A 180 22.07 -19.69 26.09
CA GLN A 180 22.67 -18.47 25.54
C GLN A 180 22.71 -18.49 24.01
N ARG A 181 23.03 -19.63 23.39
CA ARG A 181 23.02 -19.82 21.93
C ARG A 181 21.61 -19.62 21.37
N LEU A 182 20.60 -20.28 21.95
CA LEU A 182 19.21 -20.17 21.51
C LEU A 182 18.66 -18.75 21.73
N GLN A 183 19.03 -18.07 22.82
CA GLN A 183 18.66 -16.67 23.04
C GLN A 183 19.24 -15.75 21.95
N PHE A 184 20.49 -15.98 21.54
CA PHE A 184 21.11 -15.25 20.44
C PHE A 184 20.42 -15.54 19.10
N GLU A 185 20.10 -16.80 18.80
CA GLU A 185 19.37 -17.18 17.58
C GLU A 185 17.97 -16.56 17.52
N VAL A 186 17.23 -16.54 18.64
CA VAL A 186 15.91 -15.89 18.73
C VAL A 186 16.03 -14.38 18.55
N ALA A 187 17.03 -13.73 19.14
CA ALA A 187 17.28 -12.31 18.96
C ALA A 187 17.58 -11.98 17.49
N ASN A 188 18.41 -12.80 16.84
CA ASN A 188 18.76 -12.64 15.42
C ASN A 188 17.53 -12.86 14.51
N ALA A 189 16.71 -13.88 14.77
CA ALA A 189 15.47 -14.13 14.04
C ALA A 189 14.48 -12.95 14.15
N ARG A 190 14.35 -12.34 15.33
CA ARG A 190 13.54 -11.13 15.54
C ARG A 190 14.09 -9.93 14.75
N GLN A 191 15.41 -9.77 14.70
CA GLN A 191 16.04 -8.72 13.90
C GLN A 191 15.79 -8.91 12.40
N ILE A 192 15.92 -10.13 11.88
CA ILE A 192 15.62 -10.45 10.48
C ILE A 192 14.12 -10.21 10.18
N SER A 193 13.22 -10.62 11.06
CA SER A 193 11.78 -10.40 10.92
C SER A 193 11.43 -8.91 10.85
N THR A 194 12.02 -8.10 11.74
CA THR A 194 11.78 -6.65 11.74
C THR A 194 12.37 -5.96 10.51
N GLN A 195 13.52 -6.40 10.00
CA GLN A 195 14.06 -5.93 8.72
C GLN A 195 13.16 -6.28 7.55
N ARG A 196 12.61 -7.50 7.50
CA ARG A 196 11.64 -7.90 6.47
C ARG A 196 10.38 -7.06 6.50
N GLN A 197 9.84 -6.80 7.68
CA GLN A 197 8.65 -5.97 7.84
C GLN A 197 8.91 -4.53 7.36
N LYS A 198 10.09 -3.97 7.66
CA LYS A 198 10.52 -2.66 7.13
C LYS A 198 10.64 -2.67 5.61
N ALA A 199 11.24 -3.71 5.03
CA ALA A 199 11.36 -3.85 3.57
C ALA A 199 9.99 -3.98 2.89
N GLN A 200 9.06 -4.77 3.45
CA GLN A 200 7.68 -4.88 2.96
C GLN A 200 6.93 -3.55 3.03
N MET A 201 7.08 -2.78 4.11
CA MET A 201 6.45 -1.46 4.18
C MET A 201 7.06 -0.48 3.15
N ALA A 202 8.36 -0.57 2.89
CA ALA A 202 9.01 0.25 1.86
C ALA A 202 8.53 -0.11 0.45
N THR A 203 8.38 -1.40 0.13
CA THR A 203 7.84 -1.84 -1.17
C THR A 203 6.36 -1.50 -1.30
N SER A 204 5.55 -1.63 -0.24
CA SER A 204 4.15 -1.21 -0.20
C SER A 204 4.00 0.30 -0.45
N LYS A 205 4.82 1.14 0.18
CA LYS A 205 4.82 2.59 -0.08
C LYS A 205 5.22 2.92 -1.52
N LYS A 206 6.23 2.23 -2.06
CA LYS A 206 6.68 2.46 -3.45
C LYS A 206 5.63 2.03 -4.47
N THR A 207 4.93 0.91 -4.22
CA THR A 207 3.84 0.44 -5.09
C THR A 207 2.64 1.37 -5.06
N GLU A 208 2.28 1.92 -3.91
CA GLU A 208 1.22 2.93 -3.81
C GLU A 208 1.60 4.23 -4.53
N ALA A 209 2.85 4.70 -4.37
CA ALA A 209 3.35 5.88 -5.07
C ALA A 209 3.35 5.70 -6.60
N LEU A 210 3.74 4.52 -7.09
CA LEU A 210 3.67 4.19 -8.51
C LEU A 210 2.24 4.12 -9.02
N LYS A 211 1.30 3.63 -8.21
CA LYS A 211 -0.12 3.59 -8.57
C LYS A 211 -0.68 5.01 -8.75
N ILE A 212 -0.39 5.92 -7.82
CA ILE A 212 -0.76 7.34 -7.93
C ILE A 212 -0.19 7.96 -9.21
N GLN A 213 1.08 7.69 -9.53
CA GLN A 213 1.69 8.19 -10.77
C GLN A 213 1.01 7.64 -12.04
N VAL A 214 0.63 6.35 -12.04
CA VAL A 214 -0.09 5.76 -13.18
C VAL A 214 -1.46 6.42 -13.35
N ASP A 215 -2.20 6.63 -12.25
CA ASP A 215 -3.52 7.27 -12.28
C ASP A 215 -3.42 8.73 -12.77
N GLU A 216 -2.36 9.45 -12.37
CA GLU A 216 -2.11 10.82 -12.81
C GLU A 216 -1.75 10.89 -14.31
N LEU A 217 -0.89 9.99 -14.80
CA LEU A 217 -0.56 9.90 -16.23
C LEU A 217 -1.77 9.51 -17.08
N GLN A 218 -2.63 8.61 -16.59
CA GLN A 218 -3.88 8.26 -17.27
C GLN A 218 -4.84 9.45 -17.35
N SER A 219 -4.95 10.24 -16.28
CA SER A 219 -5.73 11.47 -16.26
C SER A 219 -5.19 12.50 -17.28
N GLN A 220 -3.88 12.72 -17.31
CA GLN A 220 -3.23 13.61 -18.29
C GLN A 220 -3.47 13.15 -19.73
N LEU A 221 -3.35 11.85 -20.01
CA LEU A 221 -3.65 11.29 -21.33
C LEU A 221 -5.11 11.51 -21.73
N GLY A 222 -6.05 11.37 -20.79
CA GLY A 222 -7.46 11.67 -20.99
C GLY A 222 -7.71 13.13 -21.38
N ILE A 223 -7.06 14.08 -20.70
CA ILE A 223 -7.13 15.51 -20.99
C ILE A 223 -6.55 15.82 -22.38
N GLN A 224 -5.41 15.22 -22.73
CA GLN A 224 -4.79 15.38 -24.05
C GLN A 224 -5.69 14.85 -25.16
N HIS A 225 -6.33 13.69 -24.98
CA HIS A 225 -7.30 13.17 -25.95
C HIS A 225 -8.51 14.09 -26.12
N GLN A 226 -9.06 14.63 -25.03
CA GLN A 226 -10.17 15.58 -25.12
C GLN A 226 -9.76 16.87 -25.85
N THR A 227 -8.57 17.39 -25.56
CA THR A 227 -8.02 18.57 -26.22
C THR A 227 -7.81 18.32 -27.72
N SER A 228 -7.22 17.19 -28.08
CA SER A 228 -7.01 16.78 -29.48
C SER A 228 -8.32 16.66 -30.25
N ASN A 229 -9.35 16.04 -29.65
CA ASN A 229 -10.67 15.93 -30.26
C ASN A 229 -11.35 17.30 -30.43
N SER A 230 -11.21 18.20 -29.45
CA SER A 230 -11.72 19.58 -29.56
C SER A 230 -11.05 20.34 -30.70
N LEU A 231 -9.71 20.26 -30.80
CA LEU A 231 -8.96 20.90 -31.87
C LEU A 231 -9.30 20.32 -33.24
N ARG A 232 -9.52 19.00 -33.34
CA ARG A 232 -9.98 18.37 -34.59
C ARG A 232 -11.36 18.88 -35.00
N GLY A 233 -12.29 19.00 -34.06
CA GLY A 233 -13.61 19.59 -34.32
C GLY A 233 -13.55 21.07 -34.73
N GLU A 234 -12.60 21.84 -34.20
CA GLU A 234 -12.35 23.21 -34.67
C GLU A 234 -11.78 23.25 -36.09
N LEU A 235 -10.85 22.35 -36.43
CA LEU A 235 -10.29 22.24 -37.77
C LEU A 235 -11.35 21.86 -38.81
N ASP A 236 -12.25 20.93 -38.48
CA ASP A 236 -13.34 20.54 -39.38
C ASP A 236 -14.29 21.72 -39.66
N LYS A 237 -14.65 22.51 -38.63
CA LYS A 237 -15.42 23.75 -38.81
C LYS A 237 -14.69 24.78 -39.68
N LYS A 238 -13.36 24.87 -39.57
CA LYS A 238 -12.57 25.77 -40.41
C LYS A 238 -12.52 25.31 -41.86
N ARG A 239 -12.50 24.00 -42.10
CA ARG A 239 -12.61 23.42 -43.46
C ARG A 239 -13.97 23.71 -44.07
N GLU A 240 -15.06 23.57 -43.32
CA GLU A 240 -16.40 23.93 -43.82
C GLU A 240 -16.46 25.40 -44.28
N VAL A 241 -15.89 26.32 -43.48
CA VAL A 241 -15.81 27.74 -43.86
C VAL A 241 -14.92 27.97 -45.08
N GLU A 242 -13.81 27.23 -45.21
CA GLU A 242 -12.93 27.30 -46.39
C GLU A 242 -13.66 26.83 -47.65
N ASP A 243 -14.40 25.73 -47.57
CA ASP A 243 -15.20 25.19 -48.68
C ASP A 243 -16.30 26.19 -49.12
N ASP A 244 -16.99 26.82 -48.16
CA ASP A 244 -17.99 27.87 -48.44
C ASP A 244 -17.37 29.08 -49.15
N LEU A 245 -16.18 29.53 -48.70
CA LEU A 245 -15.46 30.63 -49.33
C LEU A 245 -14.99 30.28 -50.74
N LEU A 246 -14.50 29.05 -50.95
CA LEU A 246 -14.13 28.56 -52.28
C LEU A 246 -15.33 28.51 -53.23
N ALA A 247 -16.50 28.07 -52.74
CA ALA A 247 -17.74 28.10 -53.51
C ALA A 247 -18.13 29.54 -53.89
N GLN A 248 -18.02 30.49 -52.96
CA GLN A 248 -18.30 31.90 -53.22
C GLN A 248 -17.32 32.51 -54.24
N ILE A 249 -16.03 32.19 -54.15
CA ILE A 249 -15.03 32.59 -55.15
C ILE A 249 -15.39 32.03 -56.52
N GLY A 250 -15.80 30.76 -56.59
CA GLY A 250 -16.28 30.14 -57.82
C GLY A 250 -17.46 30.88 -58.43
N TYR A 251 -18.46 31.25 -57.62
CA TYR A 251 -19.60 32.05 -58.04
C TYR A 251 -19.17 33.41 -58.61
N MET A 252 -18.31 34.16 -57.89
CA MET A 252 -17.82 35.46 -58.36
C MET A 252 -17.00 35.36 -59.66
N GLN A 253 -16.22 34.28 -59.84
CA GLN A 253 -15.51 34.03 -61.10
C GLN A 253 -16.47 33.80 -62.28
N THR A 254 -17.59 33.08 -62.04
CA THR A 254 -18.62 32.91 -63.07
C THR A 254 -19.30 34.22 -63.42
N GLU A 255 -19.70 35.04 -62.43
CA GLU A 255 -20.26 36.37 -62.67
C GLU A 255 -19.30 37.25 -63.49
N LEU A 256 -18.03 37.31 -63.09
CA LEU A 256 -17.01 38.08 -63.81
C LEU A 256 -16.81 37.61 -65.25
N SER A 257 -16.93 36.31 -65.52
CA SER A 257 -16.88 35.77 -66.87
C SER A 257 -18.08 36.20 -67.72
N THR A 258 -19.28 36.22 -67.13
CA THR A 258 -20.50 36.70 -67.81
C THR A 258 -20.42 38.19 -68.10
N GLU A 259 -19.89 38.98 -67.17
CA GLU A 259 -19.77 40.42 -67.35
C GLU A 259 -18.69 40.80 -68.38
N ARG A 260 -17.59 40.03 -68.47
CA ARG A 260 -16.63 40.14 -69.57
C ARG A 260 -17.28 39.84 -70.93
N GLN A 261 -18.16 38.84 -71.00
CA GLN A 261 -18.88 38.53 -72.24
C GLN A 261 -19.87 39.64 -72.60
N ASN A 262 -20.59 40.20 -71.63
CA ASN A 262 -21.49 41.33 -71.83
C ASN A 262 -20.73 42.57 -72.32
N SER A 263 -19.60 42.90 -71.68
CA SER A 263 -18.72 44.00 -72.08
C SER A 263 -18.21 43.84 -73.51
N LYS A 264 -17.84 42.61 -73.92
CA LYS A 264 -17.47 42.31 -75.30
C LYS A 264 -18.63 42.59 -76.27
N ARG A 265 -19.86 42.14 -75.96
CA ARG A 265 -21.05 42.41 -76.78
C ARG A 265 -21.30 43.91 -76.93
N VAL A 266 -21.19 44.67 -75.84
CA VAL A 266 -21.32 46.14 -75.87
C VAL A 266 -20.26 46.77 -76.77
N LYS A 267 -19.00 46.34 -76.67
CA LYS A 267 -17.92 46.83 -77.53
C LYS A 267 -18.17 46.52 -79.02
N ASP A 268 -18.66 45.33 -79.33
CA ASP A 268 -19.02 44.94 -80.69
C ASP A 268 -20.15 45.84 -81.23
N THR A 269 -21.19 46.11 -80.44
CA THR A 269 -22.27 47.04 -80.83
C THR A 269 -21.79 48.47 -81.02
N LEU A 270 -20.85 48.97 -80.21
CA LEU A 270 -20.25 50.29 -80.40
C LEU A 270 -19.49 50.38 -81.72
N CYS A 271 -18.74 49.34 -82.09
CA CYS A 271 -18.02 49.29 -83.37
C CYS A 271 -19.00 49.29 -84.58
N GLU A 272 -20.16 48.64 -84.45
CA GLU A 272 -21.23 48.73 -85.47
C GLU A 272 -21.80 50.14 -85.59
N VAL A 273 -22.04 50.83 -84.46
CA VAL A 273 -22.50 52.22 -84.45
C VAL A 273 -21.48 53.15 -85.11
N GLU A 274 -20.18 53.00 -84.81
CA GLU A 274 -19.11 53.76 -85.45
C GLU A 274 -19.08 53.56 -86.98
N LYS A 275 -19.25 52.31 -87.46
CA LYS A 275 -19.36 52.02 -88.89
C LYS A 275 -20.58 52.70 -89.52
N LEU A 276 -21.74 52.65 -88.86
CA LEU A 276 -22.95 53.33 -89.33
C LEU A 276 -22.77 54.85 -89.36
N GLN A 277 -22.05 55.42 -88.39
CA GLN A 277 -21.72 56.85 -88.36
C GLN A 277 -20.88 57.26 -89.57
N VAL A 278 -19.88 56.45 -89.96
CA VAL A 278 -19.07 56.69 -91.18
C VAL A 278 -19.94 56.63 -92.44
N VAL A 279 -20.80 55.62 -92.56
CA VAL A 279 -21.75 55.51 -93.70
C VAL A 279 -22.66 56.74 -93.75
N LEU A 280 -23.18 57.19 -92.61
CA LEU A 280 -24.02 58.39 -92.53
C LEU A 280 -23.28 59.64 -93.01
N GLN A 281 -22.01 59.82 -92.59
CA GLN A 281 -21.17 60.93 -93.03
C GLN A 281 -20.90 60.89 -94.54
N GLN A 282 -20.69 59.71 -95.12
CA GLN A 282 -20.54 59.53 -96.57
C GLN A 282 -21.82 59.87 -97.33
N VAL A 283 -22.98 59.43 -96.82
CA VAL A 283 -24.28 59.80 -97.39
C VAL A 283 -24.46 61.32 -97.33
N ILE A 284 -24.18 61.97 -96.19
CA ILE A 284 -24.25 63.44 -96.05
C ILE A 284 -23.36 64.15 -97.07
N LYS A 285 -22.12 63.67 -97.30
CA LYS A 285 -21.23 64.22 -98.33
C LYS A 285 -21.78 64.02 -99.75
N GLY A 286 -22.32 62.84 -100.07
CA GLY A 286 -22.95 62.57 -101.38
C GLY A 286 -24.20 63.41 -101.64
N LEU A 287 -24.98 63.69 -100.59
CA LEU A 287 -26.13 64.60 -100.63
C LEU A 287 -25.74 66.07 -100.90
N GLN A 288 -24.51 66.46 -100.58
CA GLN A 288 -23.98 67.81 -100.86
C GLN A 288 -23.51 67.95 -102.32
N SER A 289 -23.30 66.85 -103.04
CA SER A 289 -22.83 66.84 -104.44
C SER A 289 -23.93 66.59 -105.49
N ASP A 290 -25.10 66.07 -105.11
CA ASP A 290 -26.25 65.84 -106.02
C ASP A 290 -27.49 66.66 -105.60
N SER A 291 -27.91 67.61 -106.44
CA SER A 291 -28.94 68.62 -106.14
C SER A 291 -30.40 68.14 -106.13
N ALA A 292 -30.67 66.84 -105.99
CA ALA A 292 -32.03 66.31 -106.06
C ALA A 292 -32.33 65.18 -105.07
N VAL A 293 -31.78 65.23 -103.86
CA VAL A 293 -32.16 64.28 -102.81
C VAL A 293 -33.24 64.86 -101.89
N PRO A 294 -34.41 64.20 -101.75
CA PRO A 294 -35.51 64.74 -100.97
C PRO A 294 -35.12 64.99 -99.51
N TYR A 295 -35.29 66.24 -99.09
CA TYR A 295 -35.07 66.77 -97.73
C TYR A 295 -35.64 65.88 -96.61
N ALA A 296 -36.70 65.12 -96.90
CA ALA A 296 -37.27 64.12 -95.99
C ALA A 296 -36.27 63.02 -95.58
N ARG A 297 -35.41 62.54 -96.50
CA ARG A 297 -34.40 61.51 -96.22
C ARG A 297 -33.30 62.04 -95.32
N ILE A 298 -32.86 63.28 -95.54
CA ILE A 298 -31.85 63.95 -94.70
C ILE A 298 -32.38 64.16 -93.28
N LYS A 299 -33.64 64.62 -93.15
CA LYS A 299 -34.28 64.82 -91.84
C LYS A 299 -34.45 63.50 -91.08
N GLY A 300 -34.75 62.40 -91.76
CA GLY A 300 -34.80 61.06 -91.17
C GLY A 300 -33.44 60.61 -90.65
N LEU A 301 -32.38 60.75 -91.47
CA LEU A 301 -31.01 60.41 -91.09
C LEU A 301 -30.47 61.26 -89.93
N TYR A 302 -30.83 62.54 -89.87
CA TYR A 302 -30.41 63.43 -88.78
C TYR A 302 -31.11 63.11 -87.45
N ARG A 303 -32.40 62.74 -87.48
CA ARG A 303 -33.09 62.24 -86.27
C ARG A 303 -32.47 60.94 -85.77
N GLU A 304 -32.15 60.05 -86.69
CA GLU A 304 -31.51 58.78 -86.36
C GLU A 304 -30.09 58.99 -85.81
N TYR A 305 -29.33 59.95 -86.34
CA TYR A 305 -28.05 60.37 -85.79
C TYR A 305 -28.15 60.88 -84.35
N ILE A 306 -29.11 61.78 -84.06
CA ILE A 306 -29.32 62.29 -82.69
C ILE A 306 -29.69 61.14 -81.75
N ARG A 307 -30.56 60.23 -82.19
CA ARG A 307 -30.95 59.04 -81.42
C ARG A 307 -29.74 58.15 -81.11
N LEU A 308 -28.91 57.86 -82.12
CA LEU A 308 -27.70 57.06 -81.99
C LEU A 308 -26.64 57.75 -81.13
N LYS A 309 -26.48 59.08 -81.23
CA LYS A 309 -25.55 59.85 -80.41
C LYS A 309 -25.93 59.83 -78.93
N GLY A 310 -27.22 59.96 -78.63
CA GLY A 310 -27.73 59.79 -77.26
C GLY A 310 -27.50 58.37 -76.72
N GLN A 311 -27.62 57.34 -77.58
CA GLN A 311 -27.29 55.96 -77.21
C GLN A 311 -25.78 55.76 -76.98
N GLU A 312 -24.93 56.37 -77.79
CA GLU A 312 -23.47 56.33 -77.63
C GLU A 312 -23.04 56.98 -76.30
N GLU A 313 -23.58 58.14 -75.95
CA GLU A 313 -23.29 58.83 -74.69
C GLU A 313 -23.78 58.04 -73.47
N ALA A 314 -24.97 57.43 -73.56
CA ALA A 314 -25.49 56.54 -72.53
C ALA A 314 -24.61 55.29 -72.35
N LEU A 315 -24.21 54.65 -73.45
CA LEU A 315 -23.30 53.49 -73.44
C LEU A 315 -21.92 53.85 -72.91
N HIS A 316 -21.38 55.03 -73.26
CA HIS A 316 -20.10 55.50 -72.75
C HIS A 316 -20.14 55.74 -71.24
N THR A 317 -21.21 56.35 -70.75
CA THR A 317 -21.44 56.55 -69.30
C THR A 317 -21.53 55.20 -68.58
N GLN A 318 -22.25 54.24 -69.15
CA GLN A 318 -22.37 52.89 -68.61
C GLN A 318 -21.03 52.13 -68.63
N LEU A 319 -20.23 52.27 -69.69
CA LEU A 319 -18.88 51.71 -69.77
C LEU A 319 -17.95 52.30 -68.70
N CYS A 320 -17.96 53.62 -68.48
CA CYS A 320 -17.19 54.26 -67.42
C CYS A 320 -17.62 53.78 -66.03
N TYR A 321 -18.92 53.62 -65.81
CA TYR A 321 -19.45 53.05 -64.57
C TYR A 321 -18.96 51.61 -64.36
N ASN A 322 -19.14 50.74 -65.35
CA ASN A 322 -18.69 49.35 -65.30
C ASN A 322 -17.18 49.22 -65.11
N GLN A 323 -16.39 50.09 -65.76
CA GLN A 323 -14.93 50.12 -65.58
C GLN A 323 -14.55 50.44 -64.13
N ARG A 324 -15.22 51.41 -63.49
CA ARG A 324 -14.99 51.75 -62.07
C ARG A 324 -15.38 50.60 -61.15
N VAL A 325 -16.53 49.97 -61.39
CA VAL A 325 -16.98 48.81 -60.61
C VAL A 325 -15.97 47.66 -60.75
N LEU A 326 -15.54 47.33 -61.96
CA LEU A 326 -14.54 46.29 -62.20
C LEU A 326 -13.21 46.59 -61.48
N SER A 327 -12.71 47.83 -61.55
CA SER A 327 -11.50 48.23 -60.83
C SER A 327 -11.65 48.13 -59.31
N ALA A 328 -12.80 48.50 -58.76
CA ALA A 328 -13.07 48.36 -57.32
C ALA A 328 -13.12 46.88 -56.91
N THR A 329 -13.88 46.04 -57.64
CA THR A 329 -13.95 44.60 -57.36
C THR A 329 -12.61 43.90 -57.50
N GLN A 330 -11.76 44.34 -58.44
CA GLN A 330 -10.41 43.78 -58.60
C GLN A 330 -9.52 44.13 -57.40
N ALA A 331 -9.59 45.36 -56.89
CA ALA A 331 -8.85 45.76 -55.70
C ALA A 331 -9.29 44.97 -54.46
N GLU A 332 -10.60 44.78 -54.26
CA GLU A 332 -11.16 43.97 -53.17
C GLU A 332 -10.73 42.49 -53.27
N LEU A 333 -10.70 41.94 -54.48
CA LEU A 333 -10.22 40.57 -54.71
C LEU A 333 -8.73 40.43 -54.42
N GLU A 334 -7.91 41.40 -54.82
CA GLU A 334 -6.46 41.43 -54.53
C GLU A 334 -6.18 41.54 -53.02
N GLU A 335 -6.96 42.34 -52.30
CA GLU A 335 -6.86 42.45 -50.84
C GLU A 335 -7.29 41.16 -50.14
N SER A 336 -8.41 40.56 -50.58
CA SER A 336 -8.89 39.27 -50.07
C SER A 336 -7.88 38.14 -50.30
N CYS A 337 -7.25 38.09 -51.48
CA CYS A 337 -6.20 37.13 -51.80
C CYS A 337 -4.96 37.31 -50.91
N LYS A 338 -4.56 38.55 -50.61
CA LYS A 338 -3.47 38.83 -49.66
C LYS A 338 -3.80 38.34 -48.26
N ALA A 339 -4.99 38.68 -47.75
CA ALA A 339 -5.45 38.25 -46.43
C ALA A 339 -5.52 36.72 -46.32
N LEU A 340 -6.02 36.04 -47.35
CA LEU A 340 -6.10 34.57 -47.38
C LEU A 340 -4.70 33.93 -47.40
N ASN A 341 -3.75 34.53 -48.12
CA ASN A 341 -2.37 34.04 -48.16
C ASN A 341 -1.66 34.23 -46.80
N GLU A 342 -1.90 35.36 -46.12
CA GLU A 342 -1.42 35.59 -44.75
C GLU A 342 -2.00 34.58 -43.75
N GLN A 343 -3.31 34.31 -43.83
CA GLN A 343 -3.95 33.28 -43.00
C GLN A 343 -3.36 31.88 -43.28
N LYS A 344 -3.09 31.55 -44.54
CA LYS A 344 -2.46 30.27 -44.92
C LYS A 344 -1.06 30.12 -44.32
N VAL A 345 -0.26 31.20 -44.31
CA VAL A 345 1.07 31.22 -43.67
C VAL A 345 0.96 31.03 -42.16
N VAL A 346 0.00 31.69 -41.50
CA VAL A 346 -0.25 31.51 -40.06
C VAL A 346 -0.68 30.08 -39.76
N ALA A 347 -1.58 29.49 -40.56
CA ALA A 347 -2.03 28.11 -40.39
C ALA A 347 -0.88 27.09 -40.56
N THR A 348 -0.04 27.24 -41.59
CA THR A 348 1.12 26.36 -41.79
C THR A 348 2.17 26.51 -40.69
N ASN A 349 2.40 27.72 -40.16
CA ASN A 349 3.29 27.91 -39.02
C ASN A 349 2.73 27.27 -37.75
N ARG A 350 1.41 27.36 -37.52
CA ARG A 350 0.75 26.69 -36.40
C ARG A 350 0.82 25.17 -36.50
N GLU A 351 0.61 24.61 -37.68
CA GLU A 351 0.74 23.17 -37.94
C GLU A 351 2.17 22.68 -37.65
N LYS A 352 3.19 23.41 -38.12
CA LYS A 352 4.60 23.10 -37.80
C LYS A 352 4.88 23.14 -36.29
N ALA A 353 4.32 24.12 -35.58
CA ALA A 353 4.48 24.22 -34.13
C ALA A 353 3.81 23.05 -33.39
N LEU A 354 2.62 22.62 -33.82
CA LEU A 354 1.93 21.46 -33.26
C LEU A 354 2.69 20.16 -33.53
N LEU A 355 3.22 19.97 -34.74
CA LEU A 355 4.05 18.79 -35.08
C LEU A 355 5.35 18.75 -34.24
N ALA A 356 5.98 19.90 -34.00
CA ALA A 356 7.14 19.97 -33.12
C ALA A 356 6.78 19.60 -31.67
N GLN A 357 5.64 20.09 -31.17
CA GLN A 357 5.14 19.73 -29.84
C GLN A 357 4.79 18.24 -29.72
N GLU A 358 4.17 17.65 -30.75
CA GLU A 358 3.88 16.21 -30.80
C GLU A 358 5.18 15.38 -30.75
N LEU A 359 6.21 15.79 -31.52
CA LEU A 359 7.51 15.12 -31.51
C LEU A 359 8.18 15.18 -30.12
N ASP A 360 8.15 16.34 -29.46
CA ASP A 360 8.66 16.50 -28.09
C ASP A 360 7.89 15.61 -27.11
N THR A 361 6.56 15.57 -27.18
CA THR A 361 5.77 14.68 -26.32
C THR A 361 6.05 13.20 -26.58
N GLN A 362 6.29 12.81 -27.83
CA GLN A 362 6.61 11.45 -28.21
C GLN A 362 8.00 11.03 -27.69
N THR A 363 8.99 11.92 -27.73
CA THR A 363 10.32 11.64 -27.15
C THR A 363 10.26 11.46 -25.63
N VAL A 364 9.45 12.25 -24.92
CA VAL A 364 9.20 12.07 -23.48
C VAL A 364 8.48 10.74 -23.20
N LEU A 365 7.49 10.37 -24.03
CA LEU A 365 6.78 9.09 -23.91
C LEU A 365 7.74 7.90 -24.11
N ASP A 366 8.64 7.97 -25.07
CA ASP A 366 9.58 6.88 -25.35
C ASP A 366 10.68 6.78 -24.26
N SER A 367 11.12 7.91 -23.72
CA SER A 367 12.00 7.96 -22.55
C SER A 367 11.35 7.32 -21.32
N THR A 368 10.11 7.67 -21.00
CA THR A 368 9.36 7.10 -19.86
C THR A 368 9.06 5.61 -20.05
N LYS A 369 8.75 5.15 -21.27
CA LYS A 369 8.62 3.72 -21.58
C LYS A 369 9.92 2.96 -21.32
N LEU A 370 11.07 3.53 -21.67
CA LEU A 370 12.37 2.92 -21.43
C LEU A 370 12.65 2.81 -19.92
N GLU A 371 12.35 3.84 -19.14
CA GLU A 371 12.46 3.82 -17.67
C GLU A 371 11.53 2.77 -17.04
N LEU A 372 10.28 2.68 -17.51
CA LEU A 372 9.34 1.64 -17.06
C LEU A 372 9.84 0.23 -17.40
N LYS A 373 10.44 0.03 -18.58
CA LYS A 373 11.04 -1.25 -18.95
C LYS A 373 12.22 -1.60 -18.04
N ASN A 374 13.09 -0.64 -17.74
CA ASN A 374 14.24 -0.82 -16.85
C ASN A 374 13.83 -1.09 -15.39
N THR A 375 12.77 -0.45 -14.91
CA THR A 375 12.24 -0.70 -13.57
C THR A 375 11.54 -2.06 -13.48
N ALA A 376 10.84 -2.48 -14.53
CA ALA A 376 10.22 -3.81 -14.61
C ALA A 376 11.26 -4.94 -14.62
N THR A 377 12.38 -4.78 -15.35
CA THR A 377 13.49 -5.75 -15.30
C THR A 377 14.13 -5.80 -13.92
N ALA A 378 14.40 -4.64 -13.29
CA ALA A 378 14.94 -4.60 -11.93
C ALA A 378 14.02 -5.28 -10.89
N LEU A 379 12.69 -5.11 -11.00
CA LEU A 379 11.73 -5.80 -10.14
C LEU A 379 11.70 -7.32 -10.40
N LYS A 380 11.85 -7.76 -11.64
CA LYS A 380 11.95 -9.19 -11.99
C LYS A 380 13.21 -9.81 -11.38
N ASP A 381 14.34 -9.12 -11.46
CA ASP A 381 15.60 -9.56 -10.86
C ASP A 381 15.50 -9.61 -9.33
N GLN A 382 14.90 -8.58 -8.71
CA GLN A 382 14.64 -8.57 -7.27
C GLN A 382 13.74 -9.74 -6.84
N LYS A 383 12.69 -10.06 -7.62
CA LYS A 383 11.82 -11.21 -7.35
C LYS A 383 12.58 -12.54 -7.43
N SER A 384 13.48 -12.69 -8.42
CA SER A 384 14.35 -13.86 -8.55
C SER A 384 15.28 -14.01 -7.33
N ILE A 385 15.92 -12.93 -6.89
CA ILE A 385 16.76 -12.91 -5.69
C ILE A 385 15.94 -13.25 -4.43
N MET A 386 14.71 -12.75 -4.32
CA MET A 386 13.84 -13.09 -3.20
C MET A 386 13.42 -14.56 -3.20
N ALA A 387 13.18 -15.16 -4.36
CA ALA A 387 12.85 -16.58 -4.46
C ALA A 387 14.02 -17.47 -4.04
N THR A 388 15.23 -17.19 -4.53
CA THR A 388 16.44 -17.95 -4.17
C THR A 388 16.80 -17.80 -2.69
N THR A 389 16.66 -16.61 -2.13
CA THR A 389 16.87 -16.40 -0.69
C THR A 389 15.81 -17.11 0.16
N GLN A 390 14.55 -17.15 -0.28
CA GLN A 390 13.48 -17.91 0.38
C GLN A 390 13.77 -19.42 0.37
N GLU A 391 14.20 -19.98 -0.76
CA GLU A 391 14.60 -21.38 -0.87
C GLU A 391 15.78 -21.71 0.07
N ALA A 392 16.81 -20.86 0.09
CA ALA A 392 17.96 -21.05 0.98
C ALA A 392 17.58 -21.02 2.47
N LEU A 393 16.58 -20.22 2.84
CA LEU A 393 16.07 -20.16 4.21
C LEU A 393 15.23 -21.38 4.57
N LEU A 394 14.40 -21.87 3.64
CA LEU A 394 13.64 -23.09 3.84
C LEU A 394 14.57 -24.30 4.00
N ALA A 395 15.64 -24.37 3.21
CA ALA A 395 16.69 -25.38 3.38
C ALA A 395 17.33 -25.31 4.77
N ARG A 396 17.73 -24.12 5.23
CA ARG A 396 18.29 -23.93 6.59
C ARG A 396 17.32 -24.32 7.70
N ILE A 397 16.03 -24.02 7.55
CA ILE A 397 15.00 -24.43 8.53
C ILE A 397 14.86 -25.95 8.54
N SER A 398 14.87 -26.59 7.37
CA SER A 398 14.83 -28.04 7.24
C SER A 398 16.04 -28.69 7.92
N ASP A 399 17.26 -28.20 7.65
CA ASP A 399 18.49 -28.69 8.27
C ASP A 399 18.46 -28.50 9.79
N GLY A 400 18.00 -27.34 10.26
CA GLY A 400 17.82 -27.05 11.68
C GLY A 400 16.81 -27.98 12.35
N ARG A 401 15.73 -28.35 11.66
CA ARG A 401 14.73 -29.30 12.16
C ARG A 401 15.32 -30.71 12.28
N SER A 402 16.05 -31.18 11.26
CA SER A 402 16.74 -32.46 11.30
C SER A 402 17.75 -32.52 12.45
N ALA A 403 18.54 -31.46 12.65
CA ALA A 403 19.49 -31.39 13.77
C ALA A 403 18.77 -31.40 15.14
N LEU A 404 17.64 -30.70 15.27
CA LEU A 404 16.84 -30.73 16.49
C LEU A 404 16.27 -32.12 16.77
N GLU A 405 15.82 -32.83 15.74
CA GLU A 405 15.29 -34.19 15.86
C GLU A 405 16.38 -35.18 16.30
N THR A 406 17.60 -35.07 15.75
CA THR A 406 18.77 -35.84 16.18
C THR A 406 19.10 -35.58 17.65
N THR A 407 19.17 -34.31 18.06
CA THR A 407 19.47 -33.97 19.47
C THR A 407 18.37 -34.41 20.44
N GLN A 408 17.10 -34.39 20.03
CA GLN A 408 16.01 -34.95 20.82
C GLN A 408 16.13 -36.47 20.99
N LEU A 409 16.52 -37.20 19.94
CA LEU A 409 16.78 -38.63 20.02
C LEU A 409 17.97 -38.93 20.95
N GLU A 410 19.07 -38.19 20.83
CA GLU A 410 20.22 -38.30 21.73
C GLU A 410 19.84 -38.05 23.20
N LEU A 411 19.01 -37.05 23.47
CA LEU A 411 18.49 -36.77 24.81
C LEU A 411 17.60 -37.91 25.32
N LYS A 412 16.71 -38.47 24.49
CA LYS A 412 15.90 -39.63 24.87
C LYS A 412 16.76 -40.85 25.20
N HIS A 413 17.80 -41.11 24.40
CA HIS A 413 18.74 -42.19 24.66
C HIS A 413 19.53 -41.96 25.96
N SER A 414 19.99 -40.73 26.20
CA SER A 414 20.67 -40.35 27.44
C SER A 414 19.76 -40.53 28.67
N HIS A 415 18.51 -40.07 28.61
CA HIS A 415 17.54 -40.22 29.68
C HIS A 415 17.26 -41.70 29.98
N LYS A 416 17.07 -42.51 28.94
CA LYS A 416 16.84 -43.96 29.10
C LYS A 416 18.07 -44.67 29.67
N ALA A 417 19.28 -44.27 29.28
CA ALA A 417 20.51 -44.78 29.89
C ALA A 417 20.59 -44.40 31.39
N GLN A 418 20.19 -43.19 31.75
CA GLN A 418 20.15 -42.73 33.13
C GLN A 418 19.11 -43.49 33.97
N GLU A 419 17.92 -43.77 33.41
CA GLU A 419 16.90 -44.62 34.06
C GLU A 419 17.40 -46.03 34.32
N VAL A 420 18.06 -46.66 33.33
CA VAL A 420 18.68 -47.99 33.50
C VAL A 420 19.73 -47.95 34.61
N GLN A 421 20.53 -46.88 34.68
CA GLN A 421 21.54 -46.71 35.71
C GLN A 421 20.92 -46.51 37.10
N GLN A 422 19.79 -45.78 37.20
CA GLN A 422 19.00 -45.62 38.43
C GLN A 422 18.36 -46.93 38.88
N CYS A 423 17.80 -47.73 37.97
CA CYS A 423 17.28 -49.07 38.28
C CYS A 423 18.39 -50.00 38.79
N ALA A 424 19.57 -49.96 38.17
CA ALA A 424 20.71 -50.75 38.63
C ALA A 424 21.21 -50.30 40.02
N SER A 425 21.24 -49.00 40.31
CA SER A 425 21.65 -48.50 41.62
C SER A 425 20.62 -48.84 42.70
N THR A 426 19.32 -48.70 42.41
CA THR A 426 18.25 -49.05 43.37
C THR A 426 18.21 -50.55 43.65
N SER A 427 18.37 -51.40 42.62
CA SER A 427 18.49 -52.86 42.82
C SER A 427 19.69 -53.21 43.72
N ARG A 428 20.84 -52.56 43.50
CA ARG A 428 22.02 -52.78 44.33
C ARG A 428 21.82 -52.29 45.77
N GLU A 429 21.10 -51.19 45.94
CA GLU A 429 20.74 -50.66 47.26
C GLU A 429 19.80 -51.61 48.00
N THR A 430 18.81 -52.20 47.32
CA THR A 430 17.94 -53.23 47.91
C THR A 430 18.69 -54.49 48.29
N ASP A 431 19.65 -54.93 47.48
CA ASP A 431 20.49 -56.10 47.79
C ASP A 431 21.37 -55.86 49.01
N LEU A 432 21.96 -54.66 49.13
CA LEU A 432 22.75 -54.26 50.28
C LEU A 432 21.89 -54.16 51.55
N LEU A 433 20.68 -53.60 51.47
CA LEU A 433 19.74 -53.56 52.60
C LEU A 433 19.34 -54.97 53.05
N ALA A 434 19.12 -55.89 52.11
CA ALA A 434 18.84 -57.29 52.44
C ALA A 434 20.03 -57.98 53.14
N GLN A 435 21.27 -57.71 52.68
CA GLN A 435 22.48 -58.21 53.35
C GLN A 435 22.63 -57.65 54.77
N ILE A 436 22.40 -56.35 54.95
CA ILE A 436 22.43 -55.71 56.28
C ILE A 436 21.40 -56.36 57.21
N SER A 437 20.18 -56.56 56.73
CA SER A 437 19.13 -57.24 57.50
C SER A 437 19.51 -58.68 57.87
N GLY A 438 20.17 -59.41 56.96
CA GLY A 438 20.68 -60.76 57.22
C GLY A 438 21.78 -60.79 58.29
N ILE A 439 22.72 -59.83 58.23
CA ILE A 439 23.77 -59.68 59.23
C ILE A 439 23.18 -59.32 60.59
N GLN A 440 22.21 -58.40 60.65
CA GLN A 440 21.52 -58.04 61.89
C GLN A 440 20.79 -59.24 62.51
N ALA A 441 20.14 -60.07 61.70
CA ALA A 441 19.52 -61.31 62.18
C ALA A 441 20.56 -62.28 62.76
N ALA A 442 21.70 -62.47 62.09
CA ALA A 442 22.79 -63.31 62.57
C ALA A 442 23.40 -62.79 63.89
N LEU A 443 23.58 -61.47 64.01
CA LEU A 443 24.06 -60.80 65.23
C LEU A 443 23.09 -60.99 66.39
N ASN A 444 21.78 -60.86 66.14
CA ASN A 444 20.76 -61.10 67.16
C ASN A 444 20.74 -62.57 67.62
N ASN A 445 20.88 -63.52 66.70
CA ASN A 445 21.00 -64.94 67.05
C ASN A 445 22.26 -65.22 67.87
N ALA A 446 23.42 -64.71 67.45
CA ALA A 446 24.67 -64.85 68.19
C ALA A 446 24.56 -64.24 69.60
N ARG A 447 23.85 -63.11 69.74
CA ARG A 447 23.60 -62.49 71.04
C ARG A 447 22.72 -63.35 71.94
N LEU A 448 21.67 -63.97 71.39
CA LEU A 448 20.83 -64.93 72.11
C LEU A 448 21.63 -66.15 72.57
N GLU A 449 22.47 -66.72 71.69
CA GLU A 449 23.38 -67.82 72.05
C GLU A 449 24.35 -67.42 73.17
N LEU A 450 24.89 -66.21 73.11
CA LEU A 450 25.83 -65.68 74.11
C LEU A 450 25.14 -65.44 75.46
N ASP A 451 23.88 -64.99 75.45
CA ASP A 451 23.07 -64.86 76.66
C ASP A 451 22.71 -66.23 77.26
N GLU A 452 22.52 -67.26 76.43
CA GLU A 452 22.28 -68.64 76.87
C GLU A 452 23.54 -69.27 77.48
N VAL A 453 24.71 -69.02 76.88
CA VAL A 453 26.02 -69.38 77.47
C VAL A 453 26.24 -68.65 78.79
N ARG A 454 25.86 -67.38 78.90
CA ARG A 454 25.94 -66.64 80.18
C ARG A 454 25.02 -67.23 81.25
N ARG A 455 23.79 -67.63 80.90
CA ARG A 455 22.89 -68.31 81.85
C ARG A 455 23.48 -69.62 82.35
N THR A 456 23.92 -70.49 81.45
CA THR A 456 24.51 -71.79 81.80
C THR A 456 25.79 -71.65 82.63
N ASN A 457 26.64 -70.66 82.32
CA ASN A 457 27.84 -70.37 83.10
C ASN A 457 27.50 -69.81 84.49
N ASN A 458 26.49 -68.95 84.61
CA ASN A 458 25.99 -68.47 85.90
C ASN A 458 25.39 -69.60 86.74
N GLU A 459 24.66 -70.54 86.12
CA GLU A 459 24.14 -71.74 86.79
C GLU A 459 25.28 -72.66 87.26
N GLN A 460 26.33 -72.85 86.47
CA GLN A 460 27.52 -73.60 86.86
C GLN A 460 28.29 -72.93 88.01
N ASN A 461 28.46 -71.61 87.97
CA ASN A 461 29.08 -70.85 89.05
C ASN A 461 28.24 -70.94 90.34
N ALA A 462 26.92 -70.86 90.26
CA ALA A 462 26.04 -71.05 91.42
C ALA A 462 26.13 -72.47 92.00
N LEU A 463 26.32 -73.50 91.16
CA LEU A 463 26.56 -74.88 91.61
C LEU A 463 27.94 -75.04 92.25
N GLN A 464 28.99 -74.39 91.73
CA GLN A 464 30.32 -74.39 92.35
C GLN A 464 30.34 -73.65 93.70
N GLU A 465 29.63 -72.52 93.82
CA GLU A 465 29.47 -71.83 95.10
C GLU A 465 28.72 -72.71 96.11
N ARG A 466 27.62 -73.38 95.72
CA ARG A 466 26.95 -74.37 96.58
C ARG A 466 27.87 -75.53 97.00
N GLY A 467 28.82 -75.92 96.16
CA GLY A 467 29.88 -76.88 96.49
C GLY A 467 30.87 -76.36 97.54
N ARG A 468 31.30 -75.09 97.43
CA ARG A 468 32.18 -74.44 98.42
C ARG A 468 31.51 -74.23 99.77
N TRP A 469 30.22 -73.90 99.80
CA TRP A 469 29.44 -73.81 101.04
C TRP A 469 29.26 -75.17 101.75
N ARG A 470 29.26 -76.29 101.01
CA ARG A 470 29.26 -77.64 101.62
C ARG A 470 30.63 -78.05 102.18
N PHE A 471 31.73 -77.54 101.62
CA PHE A 471 33.08 -77.82 102.11
C PHE A 471 33.39 -77.08 103.42
N TRP A 472 32.90 -75.84 103.56
CA TRP A 472 33.05 -75.07 104.81
C TRP A 472 32.25 -75.64 105.99
N LYS A 473 31.20 -76.43 105.73
CA LYS A 473 30.35 -77.07 106.76
C LYS A 473 30.88 -78.43 107.25
N LYS A 474 31.94 -78.98 106.66
CA LYS A 474 32.58 -80.26 107.05
C LYS A 474 33.95 -80.10 107.74
N GLY A 475 34.36 -78.88 108.06
CA GLY A 475 35.61 -78.58 108.78
C GLY A 475 35.43 -78.20 110.26
N ARG A 476 34.22 -78.34 110.80
CA ARG A 476 33.94 -78.32 112.25
C ARG A 476 33.11 -79.55 112.55
N ASP A 477 33.78 -80.65 112.80
CA ASP A 477 33.40 -81.73 113.72
C ASP A 477 34.62 -82.62 113.93
#